data_AF-A0A058ZEG1-F1
#
_entry.id   AF-A0A058ZEG1-F1
#
_cell.length_a   1.000
_cell.length_b   1.000
_cell.length_c   1.000
_cell.angle_alpha   90.00
_cell.angle_beta   90.00
_cell.angle_gamma   90.00
#
_symmetry.space_group_name_H-M   'P 1'
#
loop_
_entity.id
_entity.type
_entity.pdbx_description
1 polymer ?
#
loop_
_entity_poly.entity_id
_entity_poly.type
_entity_poly.pdbx_seq_one_letter_code
_entity_poly.pdbx_strand_id
1 'polypeptide(L)'
;MADTSGGGLAPAPVPSGASLSPPSNSELDFCAENEFVTIVPAVRLPRMNLVTLTLMPSPATSCLGFDNQQGTIGPLHPQRETLVPLWLALMLKRAGRARIRPPEWLTEDALRLYLKAEIASSAFSPLPFRYLEISQLILQAAPDDM
;
A
#
# COMPACT_ATOMS: atom_id res chain seq x y z
N MET A 1 7.46 -40.92 23.46
CA MET A 1 8.19 -39.64 23.28
C MET A 1 8.40 -39.48 21.79
N ALA A 2 7.53 -38.71 21.13
CA ALA A 2 7.58 -38.45 19.70
C ALA A 2 8.10 -37.02 19.51
N ASP A 3 9.27 -36.92 18.88
CA ASP A 3 9.90 -35.65 18.53
C ASP A 3 9.33 -35.19 17.18
N THR A 4 8.71 -34.03 17.15
CA THR A 4 8.10 -33.42 15.95
C THR A 4 9.04 -32.32 15.50
N SER A 5 10.14 -32.69 14.84
CA SER A 5 11.07 -31.74 14.24
C SER A 5 10.43 -31.10 13.00
N GLY A 6 10.09 -29.82 13.13
CA GLY A 6 9.53 -29.00 12.06
C GLY A 6 10.50 -28.87 10.88
N GLY A 7 10.01 -29.25 9.69
CA GLY A 7 10.69 -29.00 8.44
C GLY A 7 10.70 -27.50 8.13
N GLY A 8 11.76 -26.82 8.56
CA GLY A 8 12.09 -25.48 8.09
C GLY A 8 12.46 -25.56 6.62
N LEU A 9 11.57 -25.04 5.75
CA LEU A 9 11.83 -24.88 4.33
C LEU A 9 13.02 -23.93 4.17
N ALA A 10 14.19 -24.49 3.90
CA ALA A 10 15.40 -23.71 3.62
C ALA A 10 15.11 -22.74 2.45
N PRO A 11 15.55 -21.47 2.54
CA PRO A 11 15.40 -20.55 1.43
C PRO A 11 16.15 -21.13 0.22
N ALA A 12 15.47 -21.17 -0.93
CA ALA A 12 16.04 -21.70 -2.15
C ALA A 12 17.40 -21.03 -2.46
N PRO A 13 18.39 -21.78 -2.96
CA PRO A 13 19.70 -21.23 -3.29
C PRO A 13 19.54 -20.14 -4.37
N VAL A 14 19.88 -18.91 -4.01
CA VAL A 14 19.95 -17.78 -4.93
C VAL A 14 20.98 -18.12 -6.02
N PRO A 15 20.63 -18.07 -7.33
CA PRO A 15 21.53 -18.45 -8.40
C PRO A 15 22.75 -17.51 -8.41
N SER A 16 23.95 -18.08 -8.24
CA SER A 16 25.25 -17.40 -8.08
C SER A 16 25.75 -16.58 -9.29
N GLY A 17 24.87 -16.15 -10.20
CA GLY A 17 25.23 -15.44 -11.43
C GLY A 17 24.36 -14.23 -11.78
N ALA A 18 23.34 -13.91 -11.00
CA ALA A 18 22.52 -12.73 -11.22
C ALA A 18 23.04 -11.57 -10.36
N SER A 19 24.08 -10.87 -10.82
CA SER A 19 24.40 -9.53 -10.31
C SER A 19 23.32 -8.57 -10.80
N LEU A 20 22.12 -8.64 -10.21
CA LEU A 20 21.05 -7.69 -10.49
C LEU A 20 21.53 -6.32 -10.03
N SER A 21 21.50 -5.33 -10.92
CA SER A 21 21.65 -3.93 -10.52
C SER A 21 20.57 -3.59 -9.49
N PRO A 22 20.85 -2.66 -8.54
CA PRO A 22 19.80 -2.17 -7.67
C PRO A 22 18.65 -1.62 -8.52
N PRO A 23 17.39 -1.77 -8.07
CA PRO A 23 16.24 -1.26 -8.79
C PRO A 23 16.35 0.27 -8.94
N SER A 24 15.92 0.76 -10.08
CA SER A 24 15.76 2.19 -10.34
C SER A 24 14.62 2.78 -9.49
N ASN A 25 14.66 4.10 -9.25
CA ASN A 25 13.58 4.79 -8.53
C ASN A 25 12.21 4.56 -9.18
N SER A 26 12.14 4.54 -10.51
CA SER A 26 10.89 4.26 -11.23
C SER A 26 10.36 2.84 -11.01
N GLU A 27 11.25 1.85 -10.85
CA GLU A 27 10.82 0.49 -10.53
C GLU A 27 10.32 0.39 -9.09
N LEU A 28 10.91 1.14 -8.16
CA LEU A 28 10.45 1.24 -6.78
C LEU A 28 9.09 1.95 -6.70
N ASP A 29 8.89 3.03 -7.44
CA ASP A 29 7.61 3.76 -7.53
C ASP A 29 6.53 2.85 -8.12
N PHE A 30 6.80 2.18 -9.25
CA PHE A 30 5.88 1.21 -9.85
C PHE A 30 5.50 0.09 -8.87
N CYS A 31 6.47 -0.36 -8.07
CA CYS A 31 6.24 -1.32 -7.03
C CYS A 31 5.34 -0.77 -5.90
N ALA A 32 5.62 0.44 -5.42
CA ALA A 32 4.86 1.11 -4.36
C ALA A 32 3.43 1.48 -4.78
N GLU A 33 3.21 1.74 -6.06
CA GLU A 33 1.89 2.04 -6.65
C GLU A 33 0.84 0.92 -6.44
N ASN A 34 1.29 -0.31 -6.18
CA ASN A 34 0.42 -1.44 -5.90
C ASN A 34 -0.01 -1.56 -4.42
N GLU A 35 0.55 -0.73 -3.54
CA GLU A 35 0.12 -0.67 -2.15
C GLU A 35 -1.26 -0.04 -2.03
N PHE A 36 -2.03 -0.47 -1.04
CA PHE A 36 -3.41 0.01 -0.84
C PHE A 36 -3.44 1.24 0.06
N VAL A 37 -4.21 2.24 -0.35
CA VAL A 37 -4.46 3.46 0.41
C VAL A 37 -5.95 3.73 0.52
N THR A 38 -6.33 4.46 1.57
CA THR A 38 -7.73 4.81 1.79
C THR A 38 -8.05 6.11 1.07
N ILE A 39 -9.12 6.11 0.28
CA ILE A 39 -9.64 7.31 -0.38
C ILE A 39 -11.07 7.61 0.04
N VAL A 40 -11.45 8.87 -0.11
CA VAL A 40 -12.83 9.35 0.01
C VAL A 40 -13.26 9.87 -1.37
N PRO A 41 -14.11 9.13 -2.11
CA PRO A 41 -14.65 9.59 -3.38
C PRO A 41 -15.53 10.82 -3.18
N ALA A 42 -15.37 11.83 -4.03
CA ALA A 42 -16.24 13.00 -4.07
C ALA A 42 -17.47 12.77 -4.97
N VAL A 43 -17.35 11.87 -5.94
CA VAL A 43 -18.39 11.55 -6.93
C VAL A 43 -18.63 10.04 -6.94
N ARG A 44 -19.87 9.65 -7.26
CA ARG A 44 -20.21 8.23 -7.41
C ARG A 44 -19.52 7.70 -8.67
N LEU A 45 -18.69 6.67 -8.52
CA LEU A 45 -18.08 5.99 -9.66
C LEU A 45 -18.81 4.67 -9.90
N PRO A 46 -19.19 4.35 -11.15
CA PRO A 46 -19.75 3.05 -11.48
C PRO A 46 -18.72 1.95 -11.23
N ARG A 47 -19.16 0.70 -11.21
CA ARG A 47 -18.26 -0.46 -11.12
C ARG A 47 -17.21 -0.39 -12.22
N MET A 48 -15.96 -0.60 -11.84
CA MET A 48 -14.82 -0.60 -12.77
C MET A 48 -14.27 -2.02 -12.84
N ASN A 49 -14.23 -2.59 -14.05
CA ASN A 49 -13.58 -3.87 -14.31
C ASN A 49 -12.09 -3.60 -14.54
N LEU A 50 -11.25 -3.92 -13.57
CA LEU A 50 -9.80 -3.78 -13.67
C LEU A 50 -9.17 -5.14 -13.99
N VAL A 51 -8.19 -5.14 -14.87
CA VAL A 51 -7.60 -6.39 -15.41
C VAL A 51 -6.69 -7.09 -14.39
N THR A 52 -6.39 -6.49 -13.22
CA THR A 52 -5.16 -6.86 -12.47
C THR A 52 -5.29 -7.01 -10.96
N LEU A 53 -6.47 -6.93 -10.34
CA LEU A 53 -6.58 -7.09 -8.88
C LEU A 53 -6.86 -8.53 -8.48
N THR A 54 -5.87 -9.39 -8.74
CA THR A 54 -5.82 -10.73 -8.14
C THR A 54 -4.52 -10.85 -7.36
N LEU A 55 -4.38 -10.07 -6.29
CA LEU A 55 -3.28 -10.28 -5.34
C LEU A 55 -3.79 -10.28 -3.91
N MET A 56 -3.67 -11.48 -3.34
CA MET A 56 -3.66 -11.85 -1.93
C MET A 56 -4.96 -11.61 -1.14
N PRO A 57 -5.72 -12.68 -0.83
CA PRO A 57 -6.81 -12.57 0.13
C PRO A 57 -6.22 -12.38 1.52
N SER A 58 -6.19 -11.14 2.02
CA SER A 58 -6.08 -10.90 3.45
C SER A 58 -7.44 -11.22 4.09
N PRO A 59 -7.51 -12.05 5.14
CA PRO A 59 -8.77 -12.40 5.80
C PRO A 59 -9.46 -11.21 6.50
N ALA A 60 -8.81 -10.05 6.59
CA ALA A 60 -9.38 -8.84 7.20
C ALA A 60 -10.26 -8.00 6.25
N THR A 61 -10.29 -8.30 4.95
CA THR A 61 -10.89 -7.41 3.93
C THR A 61 -12.34 -7.73 3.57
N SER A 62 -12.99 -8.69 4.23
CA SER A 62 -14.37 -9.09 3.92
C SER A 62 -15.43 -8.01 4.21
N CYS A 63 -15.06 -6.90 4.84
CA CYS A 63 -15.97 -5.82 5.24
C CYS A 63 -15.96 -4.57 4.33
N LEU A 64 -15.05 -4.49 3.35
CA LEU A 64 -14.72 -3.22 2.66
C LEU A 64 -15.20 -3.10 1.21
N GLY A 65 -16.13 -3.95 0.75
CA GLY A 65 -16.75 -3.81 -0.58
C GLY A 65 -15.82 -4.18 -1.74
N PHE A 66 -14.70 -4.84 -1.44
CA PHE A 66 -13.88 -5.56 -2.41
C PHE A 66 -14.45 -6.98 -2.57
N ASP A 67 -15.33 -7.18 -3.54
CA ASP A 67 -15.69 -8.53 -3.96
C ASP A 67 -14.49 -9.10 -4.71
N ASN A 68 -13.73 -10.01 -4.08
CA ASN A 68 -12.54 -10.68 -4.64
C ASN A 68 -12.85 -11.64 -5.81
N GLN A 69 -13.99 -11.44 -6.49
CA GLN A 69 -14.38 -12.15 -7.69
C GLN A 69 -13.96 -11.28 -8.88
N GLN A 70 -12.79 -11.60 -9.47
CA GLN A 70 -12.35 -11.08 -10.77
C GLN A 70 -12.17 -9.54 -10.84
N GLY A 71 -11.14 -8.99 -10.20
CA GLY A 71 -10.58 -7.67 -10.57
C GLY A 71 -11.56 -6.49 -10.60
N THR A 72 -12.72 -6.57 -9.95
CA THR A 72 -13.77 -5.55 -10.08
C THR A 72 -13.78 -4.68 -8.85
N ILE A 73 -13.55 -3.38 -9.03
CA ILE A 73 -13.80 -2.40 -7.98
C ILE A 73 -15.29 -2.14 -7.93
N GLY A 74 -15.89 -2.41 -6.77
CA GLY A 74 -17.29 -2.11 -6.49
C GLY A 74 -17.64 -0.63 -6.74
N PRO A 75 -18.93 -0.28 -6.82
CA PRO A 75 -19.31 1.11 -7.03
C PRO A 75 -18.80 1.97 -5.87
N LEU A 76 -17.94 2.95 -6.19
CA LEU A 76 -17.41 3.87 -5.19
C LEU A 76 -18.49 4.88 -4.85
N HIS A 77 -18.88 4.92 -3.58
CA HIS A 77 -19.91 5.83 -3.09
C HIS A 77 -19.26 7.13 -2.62
N PRO A 78 -19.86 8.29 -2.92
CA PRO A 78 -19.39 9.56 -2.38
C PRO A 78 -19.32 9.53 -0.86
N GLN A 79 -18.32 10.19 -0.28
CA GLN A 79 -18.14 10.34 1.17
C GLN A 79 -17.97 9.00 1.93
N ARG A 80 -17.81 7.88 1.22
CA ARG A 80 -17.56 6.57 1.82
C ARG A 80 -16.11 6.18 1.61
N GLU A 81 -15.44 5.94 2.71
CA GLU A 81 -14.06 5.48 2.73
C GLU A 81 -13.94 4.15 1.99
N THR A 82 -13.03 4.08 1.03
CA THR A 82 -12.78 2.86 0.27
C THR A 82 -11.27 2.66 0.13
N LEU A 83 -10.81 1.42 0.32
CA LEU A 83 -9.44 1.04 0.02
C LEU A 83 -9.30 0.85 -1.48
N VAL A 84 -8.29 1.45 -2.07
CA VAL A 84 -7.93 1.25 -3.48
C VAL A 84 -6.41 1.20 -3.61
N PRO A 85 -5.87 0.60 -4.68
CA PRO A 85 -4.45 0.71 -4.99
C PRO A 85 -4.03 2.16 -5.15
N LEU A 86 -2.78 2.48 -4.78
CA LEU A 86 -2.23 3.83 -4.84
C LEU A 86 -2.28 4.40 -6.27
N TRP A 87 -1.97 3.63 -7.31
CA TRP A 87 -2.10 4.09 -8.70
C TRP A 87 -3.51 4.60 -9.02
N LEU A 88 -4.56 3.92 -8.52
CA LEU A 88 -5.95 4.32 -8.74
C LEU A 88 -6.30 5.55 -7.92
N ALA A 89 -5.83 5.62 -6.68
CA ALA A 89 -6.00 6.79 -5.82
C ALA A 89 -5.40 8.05 -6.47
N LEU A 90 -4.16 7.96 -6.96
CA LEU A 90 -3.46 9.06 -7.64
C LEU A 90 -4.20 9.48 -8.91
N MET A 91 -4.66 8.53 -9.72
CA MET A 91 -5.48 8.83 -10.90
C MET A 91 -6.77 9.58 -10.56
N LEU A 92 -7.51 9.12 -9.54
CA LEU A 92 -8.76 9.73 -9.13
C LEU A 92 -8.56 11.12 -8.50
N LYS A 93 -7.45 11.32 -7.77
CA LYS A 93 -7.06 12.62 -7.23
C LYS A 93 -6.74 13.62 -8.35
N ARG A 94 -5.93 13.22 -9.35
CA ARG A 94 -5.61 14.06 -10.52
C ARG A 94 -6.86 14.42 -11.33
N ALA A 95 -7.87 13.55 -11.34
CA ALA A 95 -9.16 13.82 -11.96
C ALA A 95 -10.11 14.68 -11.09
N GLY A 96 -9.73 15.04 -9.86
CA GLY A 96 -10.57 15.80 -8.91
C GLY A 96 -11.77 15.01 -8.37
N ARG A 97 -11.74 13.67 -8.44
CA ARG A 97 -12.88 12.79 -8.11
C ARG A 97 -12.76 12.10 -6.75
N ALA A 98 -11.59 12.14 -6.13
CA ALA A 98 -11.36 11.57 -4.81
C ALA A 98 -10.36 12.43 -4.02
N ARG A 99 -10.47 12.34 -2.69
CA ARG A 99 -9.46 12.83 -1.75
C ARG A 99 -8.73 11.63 -1.16
N ILE A 100 -7.41 11.72 -1.04
CA ILE A 100 -6.59 10.66 -0.45
C ILE A 100 -6.57 10.90 1.06
N ARG A 101 -6.91 9.90 1.87
CA ARG A 101 -6.70 10.02 3.32
C ARG A 101 -5.23 9.69 3.63
N PRO A 102 -4.53 10.51 4.43
CA PRO A 102 -3.20 10.15 4.92
C PRO A 102 -3.24 8.80 5.65
N PRO A 103 -2.32 7.87 5.35
CA PRO A 103 -2.12 6.69 6.17
C PRO A 103 -1.81 7.07 7.63
N GLU A 104 -2.23 6.25 8.59
CA GLU A 104 -2.06 6.54 10.02
C GLU A 104 -0.60 6.82 10.43
N TRP A 105 0.35 6.11 9.80
CA TRP A 105 1.79 6.29 10.02
C TRP A 105 2.35 7.58 9.40
N LEU A 106 1.67 8.16 8.40
CA LEU A 106 2.05 9.39 7.69
C LEU A 106 1.35 10.62 8.31
N THR A 107 1.19 10.63 9.62
CA THR A 107 0.66 11.78 10.38
C THR A 107 1.77 12.44 11.17
N GLU A 108 1.68 13.75 11.40
CA GLU A 108 2.73 14.49 12.12
C GLU A 108 3.00 13.89 13.51
N ASP A 109 1.94 13.53 14.23
CA ASP A 109 2.06 12.94 15.57
C ASP A 109 2.73 11.56 15.56
N ALA A 110 2.38 10.70 14.59
CA ALA A 110 3.02 9.40 14.43
C ALA A 110 4.50 9.54 14.05
N LEU A 111 4.82 10.39 13.08
CA LEU A 111 6.20 10.63 12.64
C LEU A 111 7.07 11.21 13.77
N ARG A 112 6.53 12.12 14.58
CA ARG A 112 7.22 12.62 15.78
C ARG A 112 7.49 11.51 16.79
N LEU A 113 6.56 10.56 16.95
CA LEU A 113 6.74 9.41 17.83
C LEU A 113 7.83 8.47 17.30
N TYR A 114 7.81 8.14 16.00
CA TYR A 114 8.84 7.32 15.36
C TYR A 114 10.22 7.95 15.48
N LEU A 115 10.33 9.26 15.23
CA LEU A 115 11.59 9.99 15.39
C LEU A 115 12.12 9.93 16.83
N LYS A 116 11.25 10.11 17.84
CA LYS A 116 11.65 9.99 19.25
C LYS A 116 12.15 8.58 19.59
N ALA A 117 11.45 7.55 19.08
CA ALA A 117 11.84 6.16 19.30
C ALA A 117 13.18 5.83 18.64
N GLU A 118 13.42 6.33 17.43
CA GLU A 118 14.64 6.12 16.67
C GLU A 118 15.84 6.90 17.23
N ILE A 119 15.62 8.07 17.83
CA ILE A 119 16.69 8.78 18.56
C ILE A 119 17.02 8.07 19.88
N ALA A 120 16.03 7.49 20.56
CA ALA A 120 16.21 6.82 21.84
C ALA A 120 16.83 5.40 21.72
N SER A 121 16.77 4.78 20.53
CA SER A 121 17.20 3.40 20.28
C SER A 121 18.21 3.35 19.13
N SER A 122 19.16 2.42 19.19
CA SER A 122 20.05 2.16 18.05
C SER A 122 19.39 1.33 16.94
N ALA A 123 18.15 0.86 17.15
CA ALA A 123 17.39 0.07 16.18
C ALA A 123 16.42 0.95 15.39
N PHE A 124 16.21 0.61 14.11
CA PHE A 124 15.26 1.29 13.25
C PHE A 124 13.82 1.12 13.75
N SER A 125 13.03 2.18 13.60
CA SER A 125 11.61 2.14 13.90
C SER A 125 10.85 1.28 12.88
N PRO A 126 9.80 0.54 13.29
CA PRO A 126 9.07 -0.34 12.40
C PRO A 126 8.11 0.46 11.51
N LEU A 127 8.64 1.07 10.44
CA LEU A 127 7.83 1.68 9.40
C LEU A 127 7.31 0.63 8.40
N PRO A 128 6.16 0.89 7.75
CA PRO A 128 5.66 0.05 6.68
C PRO A 128 6.66 -0.08 5.52
N PHE A 129 6.58 -1.19 4.79
CA PHE A 129 7.39 -1.38 3.60
C PHE A 129 7.08 -0.29 2.55
N ARG A 130 8.13 0.24 1.91
CA ARG A 130 8.03 1.32 0.89
C ARG A 130 7.41 2.63 1.39
N TYR A 131 7.53 2.92 2.68
CA TYR A 131 7.02 4.17 3.25
C TYR A 131 7.56 5.41 2.52
N LEU A 132 8.79 5.35 2.01
CA LEU A 132 9.47 6.46 1.37
C LEU A 132 8.81 6.80 0.03
N GLU A 133 8.65 5.82 -0.85
CA GLU A 133 8.01 5.96 -2.16
C GLU A 133 6.52 6.34 -2.01
N ILE A 134 5.80 5.69 -1.09
CA ILE A 134 4.40 6.01 -0.80
C ILE A 134 4.26 7.46 -0.34
N SER A 135 5.11 7.90 0.59
CA SER A 135 5.08 9.27 1.10
C SER A 135 5.35 10.29 -0.01
N GLN A 136 6.33 10.01 -0.87
CA GLN A 136 6.69 10.89 -1.98
C GLN A 136 5.54 11.01 -2.99
N LEU A 137 4.96 9.88 -3.40
CA LEU A 137 3.85 9.86 -4.37
C LEU A 137 2.60 10.59 -3.84
N ILE A 138 2.25 10.39 -2.57
CA ILE A 138 1.10 11.04 -1.94
C ILE A 138 1.35 12.54 -1.78
N LEU A 139 2.49 12.95 -1.24
CA LEU A 139 2.81 14.37 -1.00
C LEU A 139 2.91 15.17 -2.31
N GLN A 140 3.37 14.54 -3.40
CA GLN A 140 3.44 15.17 -4.72
C GLN A 140 2.05 15.34 -5.36
N ALA A 141 1.17 14.35 -5.22
CA ALA A 141 -0.13 14.36 -5.89
C ALA A 141 -1.26 15.00 -5.08
N ALA A 142 -1.16 14.98 -3.75
CA ALA A 142 -2.20 15.39 -2.83
C ALA A 142 -1.68 16.20 -1.62
N PRO A 143 -0.87 17.26 -1.82
CA PRO A 143 -0.41 18.09 -0.70
C PRO A 143 -1.58 18.76 0.04
N ASP A 144 -2.71 19.01 -0.63
CA ASP A 144 -3.89 19.63 -0.03
C ASP A 144 -4.68 18.70 0.91
N ASP A 145 -4.43 17.39 0.84
CA ASP A 145 -5.13 16.39 1.67
C ASP A 145 -4.31 15.95 2.90
N MET A 146 -3.10 16.50 3.08
CA MET A 146 -2.13 16.14 4.13
C MET A 146 -2.12 17.14 5.28
#